data_AF-A0A1G5T7S9-F1
#
_entry.id   AF-A0A1G5T7S9-F1
#
_cell.length_a   1.000
_cell.length_b   1.000
_cell.length_c   1.000
_cell.angle_alpha   90.00
_cell.angle_beta   90.00
_cell.angle_gamma   90.00
#
_symmetry.space_group_name_H-M   'P 1'
#
loop_
_entity.id
_entity.type
_entity.pdbx_description
1 polymer ?
#
loop_
_entity_poly.entity_id
_entity_poly.type
_entity_poly.pdbx_seq_one_letter_code
_entity_poly.pdbx_strand_id
1 'polypeptide(L)'
;MSLQGKRALVTGASRGIGAAIAKALAAEGADVAITYEKSADAAAGVVRAVEEQGRRGVAIQADSADPDAVGASVGKAVEALGGLDILVNNAGIIRFSEVKDMALSDNLYVALYGQGRVMVFNPKGIPIGQVLLPGRDEGHHLRTTSMALRLGTDELLIVTSDGDGGRGATIFRAGAFAKALPLFGNR
;
A
#
# COMPACT_ATOMS: atom_id res chain seq x y z
N MET A 1 12.77 7.24 -12.32
CA MET A 1 13.66 7.19 -11.14
C MET A 1 13.96 5.72 -10.93
N SER A 2 15.21 5.29 -11.01
CA SER A 2 15.57 3.87 -10.85
C SER A 2 15.37 3.42 -9.40
N LEU A 3 14.79 2.23 -9.20
CA LEU A 3 14.60 1.57 -7.90
C LEU A 3 15.69 0.50 -7.66
N GLN A 4 16.83 0.63 -8.32
CA GLN A 4 17.91 -0.36 -8.24
C GLN A 4 18.32 -0.65 -6.79
N GLY A 5 18.24 -1.93 -6.42
CA GLY A 5 18.64 -2.40 -5.10
C GLY A 5 17.69 -2.02 -3.96
N LYS A 6 16.50 -1.48 -4.27
CA LYS A 6 15.44 -1.29 -3.28
C LYS A 6 14.69 -2.59 -3.02
N ARG A 7 14.13 -2.71 -1.82
CA ARG A 7 13.36 -3.88 -1.36
C ARG A 7 11.93 -3.44 -1.09
N ALA A 8 10.97 -4.08 -1.74
CA ALA A 8 9.57 -3.71 -1.68
C ALA A 8 8.69 -4.86 -1.17
N LEU A 9 7.63 -4.52 -0.43
CA LEU A 9 6.55 -5.43 -0.06
C LEU A 9 5.25 -4.90 -0.67
N VAL A 10 4.55 -5.72 -1.45
CA VAL A 10 3.23 -5.40 -2.01
C VAL A 10 2.19 -6.33 -1.41
N THR A 11 1.24 -5.80 -0.62
CA THR A 11 0.23 -6.65 0.02
C THR A 11 -0.86 -7.08 -0.95
N GLY A 12 -1.41 -8.30 -0.80
CA GLY A 12 -2.52 -8.80 -1.61
C GLY A 12 -2.22 -8.86 -3.12
N ALA A 13 -0.98 -9.16 -3.48
CA ALA A 13 -0.44 -8.96 -4.84
C ALA A 13 -0.32 -10.25 -5.66
N SER A 14 -1.08 -11.29 -5.32
CA SER A 14 -1.15 -12.51 -6.15
C SER A 14 -1.84 -12.30 -7.51
N ARG A 15 -2.55 -11.18 -7.72
CA ARG A 15 -3.28 -10.85 -8.96
C ARG A 15 -3.56 -9.35 -9.09
N GLY A 16 -4.16 -8.97 -10.22
CA GLY A 16 -4.71 -7.63 -10.45
C GLY A 16 -3.68 -6.51 -10.33
N ILE A 17 -4.08 -5.39 -9.72
CA ILE A 17 -3.25 -4.18 -9.57
C ILE A 17 -1.98 -4.49 -8.78
N GLY A 18 -2.07 -5.24 -7.68
CA GLY A 18 -0.90 -5.61 -6.87
C GLY A 18 0.14 -6.39 -7.66
N ALA A 19 -0.29 -7.36 -8.48
CA ALA A 19 0.62 -8.10 -9.35
C ALA A 19 1.28 -7.20 -10.40
N ALA A 20 0.54 -6.24 -10.97
CA ALA A 20 1.09 -5.28 -11.92
C ALA A 20 2.13 -4.35 -11.25
N ILE A 21 1.85 -3.88 -10.03
CA ILE A 21 2.78 -3.07 -9.23
C ILE A 21 4.05 -3.87 -8.93
N ALA A 22 3.92 -5.12 -8.48
CA ALA A 22 5.07 -5.98 -8.17
C ALA A 22 5.99 -6.13 -9.39
N LYS A 23 5.42 -6.38 -10.58
CA LYS A 23 6.17 -6.49 -11.83
C LYS A 23 6.83 -5.16 -12.24
N ALA A 24 6.13 -4.04 -12.09
CA ALA A 24 6.67 -2.72 -12.41
C ALA A 24 7.83 -2.34 -11.47
N LEU A 25 7.72 -2.62 -10.17
CA LEU A 25 8.79 -2.41 -9.20
C LEU A 25 10.04 -3.25 -9.55
N ALA A 26 9.83 -4.52 -9.92
CA ALA A 26 10.92 -5.40 -10.34
C ALA A 26 11.62 -4.90 -11.62
N ALA A 27 10.85 -4.46 -12.62
CA ALA A 27 11.38 -3.88 -13.86
C ALA A 27 12.23 -2.62 -13.61
N GLU A 28 11.94 -1.85 -12.56
CA GLU A 28 12.74 -0.69 -12.12
C GLU A 28 13.95 -1.06 -11.26
N GLY A 29 14.18 -2.35 -10.99
CA GLY A 29 15.37 -2.88 -10.31
C GLY A 29 15.21 -3.20 -8.82
N ALA A 30 13.97 -3.27 -8.31
CA ALA A 30 13.70 -3.61 -6.91
C ALA A 30 13.56 -5.12 -6.69
N ASP A 31 13.99 -5.62 -5.54
CA ASP A 31 13.58 -6.93 -5.02
C ASP A 31 12.18 -6.82 -4.40
N VAL A 32 11.33 -7.82 -4.62
CA VAL A 32 9.89 -7.71 -4.32
C VAL A 32 9.38 -8.92 -3.55
N ALA A 33 8.90 -8.67 -2.34
CA ALA A 33 8.01 -9.57 -1.63
C ALA A 33 6.55 -9.21 -1.92
N ILE A 34 5.69 -10.23 -2.00
CA ILE A 34 4.24 -10.06 -2.11
C ILE A 34 3.54 -10.83 -1.00
N THR A 35 2.39 -10.33 -0.55
CA THR A 35 1.47 -11.14 0.27
C THR A 35 0.32 -11.72 -0.54
N TYR A 36 -0.19 -12.87 -0.11
CA TYR A 36 -1.39 -13.50 -0.64
C TYR A 36 -2.18 -14.20 0.46
N GLU A 37 -3.49 -14.36 0.29
CA GLU A 37 -4.34 -15.08 1.26
C GLU A 37 -4.50 -16.55 0.87
N LYS A 38 -5.16 -16.83 -0.26
CA LYS A 38 -5.54 -18.21 -0.68
C LYS A 38 -4.83 -18.70 -1.95
N SER A 39 -4.44 -17.80 -2.84
CA SER A 39 -4.00 -18.16 -4.19
C SER A 39 -2.48 -18.32 -4.28
N ALA A 40 -1.94 -19.39 -3.69
CA ALA A 40 -0.50 -19.67 -3.70
C ALA A 40 0.07 -19.80 -5.12
N ASP A 41 -0.61 -20.50 -6.02
CA ASP A 41 -0.15 -20.68 -7.41
C ASP A 41 -0.09 -19.35 -8.17
N ALA A 42 -1.08 -18.49 -7.97
CA ALA A 42 -1.08 -17.16 -8.58
C ALA A 42 0.05 -16.29 -8.02
N ALA A 43 0.30 -16.36 -6.71
CA ALA A 43 1.44 -15.68 -6.08
C ALA A 43 2.78 -16.20 -6.63
N ALA A 44 2.93 -17.51 -6.80
CA ALA A 44 4.12 -18.12 -7.40
C ALA A 44 4.35 -17.62 -8.84
N GLY A 45 3.28 -17.45 -9.62
CA GLY A 45 3.37 -16.85 -10.96
C GLY A 45 3.89 -15.41 -10.95
N VAL A 46 3.49 -14.61 -9.95
CA VAL A 46 4.02 -13.24 -9.78
C VAL A 46 5.49 -13.26 -9.34
N VAL A 47 5.87 -14.14 -8.42
CA VAL A 47 7.28 -14.33 -8.01
C VAL A 47 8.16 -14.67 -9.20
N ARG A 48 7.75 -15.63 -10.05
CA ARG A 48 8.50 -15.95 -11.27
C ARG A 48 8.68 -14.76 -12.18
N ALA A 49 7.65 -13.94 -12.37
CA ALA A 49 7.74 -12.74 -13.17
C ALA A 49 8.70 -11.68 -12.59
N VAL A 50 8.88 -11.65 -11.26
CA VAL A 50 9.90 -10.81 -10.60
C VAL A 50 11.30 -11.40 -10.85
N GLU A 51 11.46 -12.71 -10.71
CA GLU A 51 12.72 -13.42 -10.93
C GLU A 51 13.20 -13.32 -12.38
N GLU A 52 12.29 -13.33 -13.36
CA GLU A 52 12.57 -13.11 -14.78
C GLU A 52 13.20 -11.73 -15.06
N GLN A 53 13.00 -10.73 -14.18
CA GLN A 53 13.66 -9.42 -14.25
C GLN A 53 15.04 -9.42 -13.57
N GLY A 54 15.55 -10.59 -13.16
CA GLY A 54 16.82 -10.72 -12.44
C GLY A 54 16.75 -10.19 -11.00
N ARG A 55 15.55 -10.12 -10.42
CA ARG A 55 15.31 -9.63 -9.06
C ARG A 55 14.88 -10.76 -8.12
N ARG A 56 15.03 -10.56 -6.81
CA ARG A 56 14.56 -11.52 -5.82
C ARG A 56 13.05 -11.38 -5.62
N GLY A 57 12.30 -12.46 -5.86
CA GLY A 57 10.87 -12.56 -5.59
C GLY A 57 10.57 -13.39 -4.35
N VAL A 58 9.61 -12.99 -3.51
CA VAL A 58 9.18 -13.75 -2.32
C VAL A 58 7.67 -13.72 -2.21
N ALA A 59 7.02 -14.87 -1.99
CA ALA A 59 5.60 -14.94 -1.69
C ALA A 59 5.37 -15.29 -0.21
N ILE A 60 4.56 -14.49 0.47
CA ILE A 60 4.26 -14.63 1.90
C ILE A 60 2.75 -14.80 2.07
N GLN A 61 2.33 -15.92 2.65
CA GLN A 61 0.91 -16.09 2.98
C GLN A 61 0.56 -15.22 4.18
N ALA A 62 -0.44 -14.34 4.03
CA ALA A 62 -0.97 -13.48 5.08
C ALA A 62 -2.41 -13.05 4.75
N ASP A 63 -3.32 -13.24 5.71
CA ASP A 63 -4.63 -12.60 5.66
C ASP A 63 -4.50 -11.13 6.07
N SER A 64 -4.88 -10.21 5.18
CA SER A 64 -4.80 -8.77 5.46
C SER A 64 -5.90 -8.28 6.40
N ALA A 65 -6.87 -9.14 6.75
CA ALA A 65 -7.87 -8.88 7.78
C ALA A 65 -7.35 -9.09 9.20
N ASP A 66 -6.24 -9.82 9.37
CA ASP A 66 -5.65 -10.18 10.65
C ASP A 66 -4.42 -9.27 10.91
N PRO A 67 -4.50 -8.34 11.89
CA PRO A 67 -3.40 -7.43 12.22
C PRO A 67 -2.09 -8.15 12.56
N ASP A 68 -2.15 -9.31 13.23
CA ASP A 68 -0.97 -10.07 13.62
C ASP A 68 -0.32 -10.73 12.39
N ALA A 69 -1.14 -11.25 11.47
CA ALA A 69 -0.67 -11.78 10.19
C ALA A 69 -0.02 -10.68 9.32
N VAL A 70 -0.59 -9.48 9.29
CA VAL A 70 0.00 -8.31 8.60
C VAL A 70 1.36 -7.97 9.21
N GLY A 71 1.45 -7.83 10.53
CA GLY A 71 2.71 -7.56 11.23
C GLY A 71 3.77 -8.63 10.97
N ALA A 72 3.41 -9.91 11.07
CA ALA A 72 4.31 -11.03 10.79
C ALA A 72 4.77 -11.05 9.33
N SER A 73 3.91 -10.69 8.37
CA SER A 73 4.26 -10.66 6.95
C SER A 73 5.36 -9.64 6.63
N VAL A 74 5.36 -8.51 7.34
CA VAL A 74 6.39 -7.48 7.22
C VAL A 74 7.73 -8.00 7.74
N GLY A 75 7.74 -8.65 8.90
CA GLY A 75 8.95 -9.27 9.46
C GLY A 75 9.55 -10.31 8.53
N LYS A 76 8.71 -11.19 7.97
CA LYS A 76 9.13 -12.19 6.97
C LYS A 76 9.71 -11.54 5.70
N ALA A 77 9.13 -10.44 5.23
CA ALA A 77 9.66 -9.71 4.07
C ALA A 77 11.02 -9.09 4.38
N VAL A 78 11.19 -8.48 5.56
CA VAL A 78 12.47 -7.94 6.02
C VAL A 78 13.54 -9.02 6.06
N GLU A 79 13.26 -10.16 6.69
CA GLU A 79 14.19 -11.29 6.76
C GLU A 79 14.53 -11.82 5.36
N ALA A 80 13.51 -12.09 4.54
CA ALA A 80 13.69 -12.69 3.24
C ALA A 80 14.37 -11.75 2.23
N LEU A 81 14.22 -10.44 2.33
CA LEU A 81 14.86 -9.48 1.41
C LEU A 81 16.13 -8.86 1.99
N GLY A 82 16.46 -9.13 3.27
CA GLY A 82 17.58 -8.48 3.97
C GLY A 82 17.31 -7.00 4.29
N GLY A 83 16.05 -6.63 4.49
CA GLY A 83 15.54 -5.28 4.81
C GLY A 83 14.32 -4.90 3.97
N LEU A 84 13.74 -3.72 4.24
CA LEU A 84 12.58 -3.23 3.51
C LEU A 84 12.63 -1.70 3.35
N ASP A 85 12.44 -1.22 2.11
CA ASP A 85 12.50 0.20 1.76
C ASP A 85 11.12 0.75 1.34
N ILE A 86 10.29 -0.09 0.74
CA ILE A 86 9.01 0.27 0.13
C ILE A 86 7.92 -0.67 0.66
N LEU A 87 6.81 -0.11 1.15
CA LEU A 87 5.61 -0.84 1.50
C LEU A 87 4.42 -0.32 0.69
N VAL A 88 3.83 -1.18 -0.13
CA VAL A 88 2.63 -0.89 -0.92
C VAL A 88 1.43 -1.59 -0.29
N ASN A 89 0.53 -0.82 0.32
CA ASN A 89 -0.74 -1.35 0.82
C ASN A 89 -1.73 -1.48 -0.34
N ASN A 90 -1.74 -2.67 -0.96
CA ASN A 90 -2.61 -2.98 -2.09
C ASN A 90 -3.73 -3.96 -1.73
N ALA A 91 -3.57 -4.79 -0.68
CA ALA A 91 -4.65 -5.64 -0.20
C ALA A 91 -5.86 -4.78 0.20
N GLY A 92 -6.91 -4.84 -0.61
CA GLY A 92 -8.16 -4.12 -0.36
C GLY A 92 -9.17 -5.05 0.28
N ILE A 93 -9.57 -4.76 1.52
CA ILE A 93 -10.76 -5.35 2.14
C ILE A 93 -11.78 -4.24 2.26
N ILE A 94 -12.89 -4.37 1.52
CA ILE A 94 -14.03 -3.48 1.69
C ILE A 94 -14.82 -4.01 2.89
N ARG A 95 -14.77 -3.29 4.01
CA ARG A 95 -15.64 -3.53 5.16
C ARG A 95 -16.71 -2.44 5.21
N PHE A 96 -17.97 -2.86 5.19
CA PHE A 96 -19.09 -1.98 5.55
C PHE A 96 -19.27 -2.05 7.06
N SER A 97 -18.97 -0.97 7.78
CA SER A 97 -19.11 -0.86 9.22
C SER A 97 -19.27 0.61 9.62
N GLU A 98 -19.94 0.87 10.74
CA GLU A 98 -19.98 2.23 11.29
C GLU A 98 -18.60 2.59 11.86
N VAL A 99 -18.20 3.85 11.71
CA VAL A 99 -16.88 4.33 12.18
C VAL A 99 -16.65 4.04 13.68
N LYS A 100 -17.72 4.04 14.48
CA LYS A 100 -17.66 3.79 15.94
C LYS A 100 -17.27 2.34 16.31
N ASP A 101 -17.43 1.40 15.38
CA ASP A 101 -17.17 -0.03 15.63
C ASP A 101 -15.73 -0.42 15.22
N MET A 102 -14.93 0.53 14.73
CA MET A 102 -13.51 0.32 14.41
C MET A 102 -12.67 0.55 15.67
N ALA A 103 -12.08 -0.52 16.21
CA ALA A 103 -11.05 -0.40 17.25
C ALA A 103 -9.74 0.11 16.62
N LEU A 104 -9.33 1.34 16.97
CA LEU A 104 -8.14 1.99 16.43
C LEU A 104 -7.09 2.14 17.52
N SER A 105 -5.88 1.61 17.29
CA SER A 105 -4.72 1.88 18.13
C SER A 105 -3.95 3.14 17.69
N ASP A 106 -4.16 3.59 16.44
CA ASP A 106 -3.48 4.72 15.80
C ASP A 106 -4.43 5.52 14.88
N ASN A 107 -3.91 6.56 14.22
CA ASN A 107 -4.67 7.34 13.25
C ASN A 107 -5.17 6.47 12.08
N LEU A 108 -6.44 6.60 11.72
CA LEU A 108 -7.06 5.93 10.58
C LEU A 108 -7.21 6.89 9.40
N TYR A 109 -6.75 6.47 8.22
CA TYR A 109 -6.92 7.18 6.96
C TYR A 109 -8.00 6.50 6.14
N VAL A 110 -9.10 7.21 5.87
CA VAL A 110 -10.25 6.70 5.12
C VAL A 110 -10.36 7.44 3.79
N ALA A 111 -10.05 6.74 2.71
CA ALA A 111 -10.35 7.23 1.37
C ALA A 111 -11.88 7.27 1.16
N LEU A 112 -12.43 8.47 0.97
CA LEU A 112 -13.84 8.61 0.61
C LEU A 112 -13.96 8.47 -0.91
N TYR A 113 -14.30 7.26 -1.33
CA TYR A 113 -14.35 6.89 -2.74
C TYR A 113 -15.27 7.82 -3.53
N GLY A 114 -14.76 8.34 -4.66
CA GLY A 114 -15.50 9.26 -5.53
C GLY A 114 -15.73 10.65 -4.93
N GLN A 115 -15.10 11.00 -3.81
CA GLN A 115 -15.20 12.33 -3.25
C GLN A 115 -13.95 13.19 -3.47
N GLY A 116 -12.82 12.65 -3.93
CA GLY A 116 -11.60 13.47 -4.09
C GLY A 116 -10.96 13.87 -2.76
N ARG A 117 -11.03 13.02 -1.72
CA ARG A 117 -10.35 13.25 -0.42
C ARG A 117 -10.08 11.98 0.36
N VAL A 118 -9.16 12.10 1.31
CA VAL A 118 -8.89 11.13 2.38
C VAL A 118 -9.17 11.79 3.72
N MET A 119 -10.06 11.22 4.53
CA MET A 119 -10.32 11.67 5.90
C MET A 119 -9.32 11.04 6.87
N VAL A 120 -8.93 11.77 7.91
CA VAL A 120 -8.03 11.28 8.95
C VAL A 120 -8.74 11.33 10.28
N PHE A 121 -8.80 10.20 10.97
CA PHE A 121 -9.38 10.03 12.29
C PHE A 121 -8.29 9.70 13.29
N ASN A 122 -8.40 10.19 14.52
CA ASN A 122 -7.53 9.76 15.60
C ASN A 122 -7.98 8.41 16.18
N PRO A 123 -7.24 7.79 17.13
CA PRO A 123 -7.62 6.53 17.76
C PRO A 123 -9.00 6.52 18.43
N LYS A 124 -9.57 7.70 18.75
CA LYS A 124 -10.91 7.84 19.31
C LYS A 124 -12.01 7.95 18.24
N GLY A 125 -11.68 7.76 16.97
CA GLY A 125 -12.62 7.91 15.85
C GLY A 125 -13.05 9.35 15.58
N ILE A 126 -12.35 10.34 16.15
CA ILE A 126 -12.66 11.76 15.93
C ILE A 126 -11.92 12.22 14.67
N PRO A 127 -12.58 12.87 13.70
CA PRO A 127 -11.91 13.42 12.54
C PRO A 127 -10.95 14.54 12.98
N ILE A 128 -9.67 14.39 12.64
CA ILE A 128 -8.60 15.35 12.99
C ILE A 128 -8.04 16.08 11.77
N GLY A 129 -8.45 15.67 10.57
CA GLY A 129 -8.06 16.34 9.34
C GLY A 129 -8.51 15.63 8.08
N GLN A 130 -8.11 16.18 6.93
CA GLN A 130 -8.34 15.58 5.63
C GLN A 130 -7.24 15.99 4.64
N VAL A 131 -6.96 15.11 3.68
CA VAL A 131 -6.15 15.41 2.50
C VAL A 131 -7.10 15.58 1.32
N LEU A 132 -7.06 16.74 0.67
CA LEU A 132 -7.83 17.01 -0.55
C LEU A 132 -7.01 16.59 -1.77
N LEU A 133 -7.66 15.92 -2.72
CA LEU A 133 -7.01 15.55 -3.98
C LEU A 133 -7.10 16.72 -4.98
N PRO A 134 -6.11 16.88 -5.87
CA PRO A 134 -6.13 17.96 -6.86
C PRO A 134 -7.39 17.95 -7.73
N GLY A 135 -7.88 19.16 -8.06
CA GLY A 135 -9.08 19.37 -8.86
C GLY A 135 -10.40 19.26 -8.08
N ARG A 136 -10.37 18.84 -6.81
CA ARG A 136 -11.59 18.72 -5.98
C ARG A 136 -12.38 20.03 -5.90
N ASP A 137 -11.68 21.15 -5.71
CA ASP A 137 -12.24 22.50 -5.67
C ASP A 137 -12.89 22.92 -7.01
N GLU A 138 -12.48 22.30 -8.11
CA GLU A 138 -13.07 22.43 -9.44
C GLU A 138 -14.19 21.40 -9.72
N GLY A 139 -14.58 20.61 -8.71
CA GLY A 139 -15.58 19.55 -8.84
C GLY A 139 -15.05 18.23 -9.42
N HIS A 140 -13.73 18.13 -9.62
CA HIS A 140 -13.08 16.92 -10.12
C HIS A 140 -12.77 15.95 -8.96
N HIS A 141 -13.56 14.88 -8.85
CA HIS A 141 -13.48 13.94 -7.73
C HIS A 141 -12.71 12.66 -8.07
N LEU A 142 -11.39 12.74 -7.99
CA LEU A 142 -10.52 11.58 -8.15
C LEU A 142 -10.87 10.46 -7.15
N ARG A 143 -10.83 9.21 -7.65
CA ARG A 143 -11.08 8.01 -6.84
C ARG A 143 -9.76 7.52 -6.27
N THR A 144 -9.55 7.58 -4.96
CA THR A 144 -8.40 6.93 -4.33
C THR A 144 -8.55 5.40 -4.44
N THR A 145 -7.57 4.75 -5.04
CA THR A 145 -7.57 3.29 -5.28
C THR A 145 -6.57 2.56 -4.38
N SER A 146 -5.51 3.22 -3.92
CA SER A 146 -4.54 2.68 -2.97
C SER A 146 -3.80 3.82 -2.25
N MET A 147 -3.15 3.52 -1.13
CA MET A 147 -2.30 4.44 -0.40
C MET A 147 -1.05 3.71 0.11
N ALA A 148 0.06 4.41 0.24
CA ALA A 148 1.29 3.89 0.83
C ALA A 148 1.93 4.95 1.74
N LEU A 149 2.57 4.52 2.81
CA LEU A 149 3.33 5.40 3.70
C LEU A 149 4.82 5.15 3.49
N ARG A 150 5.60 6.22 3.39
CA ARG A 150 7.06 6.12 3.40
C ARG A 150 7.54 6.01 4.85
N LEU A 151 8.11 4.85 5.16
CA LEU A 151 8.59 4.50 6.49
C LEU A 151 9.64 5.48 7.00
N GLY A 152 9.60 5.77 8.31
CA GLY A 152 10.50 6.74 8.96
C GLY A 152 10.20 8.21 8.61
N THR A 153 9.19 8.47 7.78
CA THR A 153 8.76 9.81 7.37
C THR A 153 7.26 9.98 7.57
N ASP A 154 6.75 11.19 7.35
CA ASP A 154 5.33 11.52 7.26
C ASP A 154 4.85 11.61 5.81
N GLU A 155 5.56 11.06 4.82
CA GLU A 155 5.11 11.09 3.41
C GLU A 155 4.05 9.99 3.15
N LEU A 156 2.84 10.42 2.76
CA LEU A 156 1.74 9.59 2.28
C LEU A 156 1.68 9.68 0.74
N LEU A 157 1.76 8.53 0.09
CA LEU A 157 1.51 8.37 -1.34
C LEU A 157 0.06 7.93 -1.53
N ILE A 158 -0.67 8.66 -2.37
CA ILE A 158 -2.07 8.38 -2.69
C ILE A 158 -2.17 8.03 -4.16
N VAL A 159 -2.56 6.79 -4.45
CA VAL A 159 -2.82 6.33 -5.80
C VAL A 159 -4.28 6.59 -6.12
N THR A 160 -4.54 7.27 -7.22
CA THR A 160 -5.88 7.64 -7.66
C THR A 160 -6.15 7.11 -9.05
N SER A 161 -7.42 7.00 -9.39
CA SER A 161 -7.91 6.82 -10.76
C SER A 161 -8.92 7.92 -11.08
N ASP A 162 -8.84 8.43 -12.31
CA ASP A 162 -9.87 9.31 -12.87
C ASP A 162 -11.12 8.54 -13.35
N GLY A 163 -11.14 7.22 -13.18
CA GLY A 163 -12.21 6.36 -13.69
C GLY A 163 -12.42 6.59 -15.19
N ASP A 164 -13.61 7.07 -15.53
CA ASP A 164 -14.07 7.32 -16.89
C ASP A 164 -13.59 8.68 -17.45
N GLY A 165 -12.90 9.50 -16.65
CA GLY A 165 -12.35 10.80 -17.04
C GLY A 165 -11.14 10.75 -17.97
N GLY A 166 -10.64 9.55 -18.31
CA GLY A 166 -9.62 9.34 -19.34
C GLY A 166 -8.18 9.68 -18.96
N ARG A 167 -7.92 10.31 -17.80
CA ARG A 167 -6.56 10.63 -17.32
C ARG A 167 -5.80 9.45 -16.70
N GLY A 168 -6.45 8.29 -16.57
CA GLY A 168 -5.82 7.07 -16.06
C GLY A 168 -5.56 7.11 -14.55
N ALA A 169 -4.48 6.45 -14.12
CA ALA A 169 -4.06 6.42 -12.72
C ALA A 169 -2.96 7.46 -12.45
N THR A 170 -2.97 8.06 -11.27
CA THR A 170 -2.00 9.09 -10.86
C THR A 170 -1.57 8.86 -9.42
N ILE A 171 -0.34 9.23 -9.07
CA ILE A 171 0.18 9.16 -7.71
C ILE A 171 0.40 10.58 -7.20
N PHE A 172 -0.22 10.91 -6.06
CA PHE A 172 -0.02 12.17 -5.35
C PHE A 172 0.76 11.96 -4.06
N ARG A 173 1.45 13.00 -3.62
CA ARG A 173 2.18 13.04 -2.36
C ARG A 173 1.48 14.00 -1.41
N ALA A 174 1.32 13.57 -0.16
CA ALA A 174 0.74 14.36 0.91
C ALA A 174 1.48 14.12 2.22
N GLY A 175 1.35 15.05 3.17
CA GLY A 175 1.77 14.83 4.54
C GLY A 175 0.75 13.98 5.29
N ALA A 176 1.22 12.91 5.93
CA ALA A 176 0.52 12.18 6.96
C ALA A 176 0.50 12.99 8.27
N PHE A 177 -0.51 12.76 9.10
CA PHE A 177 -0.69 13.38 10.42
C PHE A 177 0.17 12.72 11.51
N ALA A 178 1.01 11.75 11.14
CA ALA A 178 1.99 11.13 12.00
C ALA A 178 3.13 10.56 11.15
N LYS A 179 4.34 10.48 11.72
CA LYS A 179 5.45 9.75 11.08
C LYS A 179 5.14 8.25 11.10
N ALA A 180 5.24 7.61 9.94
CA ALA A 180 5.22 6.17 9.86
C ALA A 180 6.44 5.62 10.61
N LEU A 181 6.22 4.62 11.46
CA LEU A 181 7.30 3.98 12.19
C LEU A 181 8.37 3.48 11.20
N PRO A 182 9.66 3.72 11.47
CA PRO A 182 10.69 3.01 10.74
C PRO A 182 10.52 1.51 11.01
N LEU A 183 10.35 0.71 9.97
CA LEU A 183 10.41 -0.73 10.15
C LEU A 183 11.84 -1.12 10.52
N PHE A 184 11.96 -2.11 11.39
CA PHE A 184 13.20 -2.67 11.94
C PHE A 184 14.36 -2.61 10.92
N GLY A 185 15.16 -1.55 11.04
CA GLY A 185 16.48 -1.42 10.44
C GLY A 185 17.48 -1.62 11.56
N ASN A 186 18.49 -2.47 11.33
CA ASN A 186 19.54 -2.78 12.28
C ASN A 186 20.04 -1.52 13.00
N ARG A 187 20.21 -1.63 14.32
CA ARG A 187 21.16 -0.79 15.05
C ARG A 187 22.56 -0.98 14.47
#